data_AF-A0AAE1E9W2-F1
#
_entry.id   AF-A0AAE1E9W2-F1
#
_cell.length_a   1.000
_cell.length_b   1.000
_cell.length_c   1.000
_cell.angle_alpha   90.00
_cell.angle_beta   90.00
_cell.angle_gamma   90.00
#
_symmetry.space_group_name_H-M   'P 1'
#
loop_
_entity.id
_entity.type
_entity.pdbx_description
1 polymer ?
#
loop_
_entity_poly.entity_id
_entity_poly.type
_entity_poly.pdbx_seq_one_letter_code
_entity_poly.pdbx_strand_id
1 'polypeptide(L)'
;MKATTVIAFLLLLVSALAEQKCRKDSHGILRYQGKPCASTTRYDDGHRGACGCGPASSGGFVPGKGRPPSNLNPKIFMVTNHCPIQENFEWCGQSGKPGSNQPNTHGYEVHFDLQNNRGQVSNGLGWDNPECTWERVACPSYLNNYYKQCECS
;
A
#
# COMPACT_ATOMS: atom_id res chain seq x y z
N MET A 1 9.72 -28.95 7.34
CA MET A 1 8.84 -27.81 7.02
C MET A 1 9.68 -26.54 7.03
N LYS A 2 9.70 -25.74 5.96
CA LYS A 2 10.30 -24.39 5.98
C LYS A 2 9.20 -23.42 6.41
N ALA A 3 9.50 -22.51 7.34
CA ALA A 3 8.55 -21.49 7.75
C ALA A 3 8.53 -20.34 6.73
N THR A 4 7.52 -20.31 5.85
CA THR A 4 7.23 -19.13 5.03
C THR A 4 6.92 -17.97 5.96
N THR A 5 7.85 -17.04 6.15
CA THR A 5 7.62 -15.85 6.98
C THR A 5 6.71 -14.91 6.21
N VAL A 6 5.42 -14.89 6.54
CA VAL A 6 4.45 -13.98 5.91
C VAL A 6 4.79 -12.54 6.33
N ILE A 7 5.15 -11.73 5.34
CA ILE A 7 5.57 -10.35 5.51
C ILE A 7 4.37 -9.43 5.30
N ALA A 8 4.11 -8.58 6.28
CA ALA A 8 3.22 -7.44 6.16
C ALA A 8 4.01 -6.14 6.03
N PHE A 9 3.32 -5.06 5.70
CA PHE A 9 3.86 -3.72 5.62
C PHE A 9 3.14 -2.81 6.62
N LEU A 10 3.91 -2.09 7.43
CA LEU A 10 3.43 -1.05 8.33
C LEU A 10 3.47 0.29 7.58
N LEU A 11 2.34 0.96 7.48
CA LEU A 11 2.23 2.31 6.91
C LEU A 11 2.12 3.34 8.04
N LEU A 12 3.02 4.33 8.01
CA LEU A 12 3.19 5.40 9.00
C LEU A 12 2.96 6.76 8.34
N LEU A 13 2.01 7.53 8.87
CA LEU A 13 1.47 8.74 8.26
C LEU A 13 2.16 10.04 8.74
N VAL A 14 1.99 11.13 7.99
CA VAL A 14 2.60 12.44 8.28
C VAL A 14 1.58 13.59 8.15
N SER A 15 1.45 14.48 9.15
CA SER A 15 0.49 15.60 9.17
C SER A 15 1.12 16.97 8.80
N ALA A 16 0.25 17.96 8.48
CA ALA A 16 0.51 19.37 8.12
C ALA A 16 0.72 19.74 6.63
N LEU A 17 -0.33 20.35 6.04
CA LEU A 17 -0.35 21.50 5.11
C LEU A 17 0.50 21.51 3.80
N ALA A 18 1.16 20.43 3.41
CA ALA A 18 1.73 20.28 2.06
C ALA A 18 1.12 19.05 1.37
N GLU A 19 0.90 19.13 0.06
CA GLU A 19 0.23 18.10 -0.75
C GLU A 19 1.05 16.80 -0.84
N GLN A 20 2.37 16.94 -0.99
CA GLN A 20 3.36 15.91 -0.68
C GLN A 20 4.33 16.46 0.36
N LYS A 21 4.79 15.57 1.26
CA LYS A 21 5.53 15.91 2.48
C LYS A 21 6.87 15.18 2.53
N CYS A 22 6.92 14.01 1.92
CA CYS A 22 8.18 13.39 1.52
C CYS A 22 8.91 14.26 0.50
N ARG A 23 10.23 14.17 0.48
CA ARG A 23 11.12 14.91 -0.43
C ARG A 23 12.00 13.93 -1.18
N LYS A 24 12.32 14.25 -2.44
CA LYS A 24 13.19 13.40 -3.27
C LYS A 24 14.61 13.42 -2.70
N ASP A 25 15.20 12.25 -2.55
CA ASP A 25 16.62 12.09 -2.22
C ASP A 25 17.50 12.32 -3.46
N SER A 26 18.82 12.11 -3.33
CA SER A 26 19.80 12.22 -4.42
C SER A 26 19.55 11.29 -5.61
N HIS A 27 18.66 10.31 -5.47
CA HIS A 27 18.29 9.34 -6.50
C HIS A 27 16.85 9.55 -7.01
N GLY A 28 16.20 10.64 -6.60
CA GLY A 28 14.83 10.97 -7.01
C GLY A 28 13.74 10.26 -6.19
N ILE A 29 14.09 9.46 -5.19
CA ILE A 29 13.13 8.66 -4.39
C ILE A 29 12.56 9.50 -3.25
N LEU A 30 11.23 9.52 -3.11
CA LEU A 30 10.56 10.21 -2.02
C LEU A 30 10.84 9.56 -0.65
N ARG A 31 11.37 10.36 0.28
CA ARG A 31 11.65 9.99 1.68
C ARG A 31 11.13 11.04 2.65
N TYR A 32 10.79 10.61 3.86
CA TYR A 32 10.49 11.51 4.98
C TYR A 32 11.31 11.08 6.21
N GLN A 33 12.12 12.01 6.73
CA GLN A 33 13.04 11.75 7.84
C GLN A 33 13.92 10.49 7.62
N GLY A 34 14.38 10.29 6.37
CA GLY A 34 15.17 9.12 5.95
C GLY A 34 14.35 7.86 5.61
N LYS A 35 13.16 7.69 6.19
CA LYS A 35 12.27 6.56 5.86
C LYS A 35 11.78 6.66 4.40
N PRO A 36 11.68 5.54 3.67
CA PRO A 36 11.13 5.54 2.31
C PRO A 36 9.62 5.79 2.34
N CYS A 37 9.12 6.45 1.30
CA CYS A 37 7.70 6.73 1.15
C CYS A 37 7.02 5.86 0.08
N ALA A 38 5.72 5.71 0.25
CA ALA A 38 4.82 4.99 -0.63
C ALA A 38 3.58 5.84 -0.92
N SER A 39 3.20 5.87 -2.20
CA SER A 39 1.83 6.20 -2.60
C SER A 39 0.88 5.07 -2.22
N THR A 40 -0.37 5.42 -1.92
CA THR A 40 -1.49 4.47 -1.76
C THR A 40 -2.60 4.79 -2.76
N THR A 41 -3.37 3.80 -3.17
CA THR A 41 -4.67 3.96 -3.85
C THR A 41 -5.72 3.06 -3.18
N ARG A 42 -6.94 3.02 -3.70
CA ARG A 42 -8.02 2.13 -3.25
C ARG A 42 -8.72 1.45 -4.41
N TYR A 43 -8.26 0.28 -4.82
CA TYR A 43 -9.02 -0.63 -5.66
C TYR A 43 -10.15 -1.30 -4.91
N ASP A 44 -11.07 -1.81 -5.71
CA ASP A 44 -11.69 -3.10 -5.45
C ASP A 44 -12.14 -3.70 -6.78
N ASP A 45 -11.46 -4.76 -7.19
CA ASP A 45 -11.69 -5.50 -8.43
C ASP A 45 -12.68 -6.67 -8.23
N GLY A 46 -13.04 -6.96 -6.98
CA GLY A 46 -13.77 -8.17 -6.60
C GLY A 46 -13.10 -9.51 -6.96
N HIS A 47 -11.82 -9.51 -7.32
CA HIS A 47 -11.11 -10.74 -7.64
C HIS A 47 -10.60 -11.40 -6.34
N ARG A 48 -10.31 -12.70 -6.42
CA ARG A 48 -9.78 -13.51 -5.31
C ARG A 48 -8.35 -13.10 -4.89
N GLY A 49 -7.76 -12.10 -5.56
CA GLY A 49 -6.38 -11.69 -5.42
C GLY A 49 -5.39 -12.72 -5.96
N ALA A 50 -4.24 -12.24 -6.44
CA ALA A 50 -3.17 -13.07 -6.99
C ALA A 50 -2.63 -14.17 -6.03
N CYS A 51 -2.91 -14.10 -4.72
CA CYS A 51 -2.54 -15.13 -3.74
C CYS A 51 -3.66 -16.13 -3.40
N GLY A 52 -4.87 -16.00 -3.98
CA GLY A 52 -5.96 -16.96 -3.78
C GLY A 52 -6.83 -16.73 -2.52
N CYS A 53 -7.02 -15.49 -2.07
CA CYS A 53 -7.63 -15.10 -0.79
C CYS A 53 -9.01 -14.38 -0.91
N GLY A 54 -10.13 -15.11 -1.00
CA GLY A 54 -11.51 -14.59 -0.74
C GLY A 54 -12.40 -14.15 -1.94
N PRO A 55 -13.65 -13.66 -1.68
CA PRO A 55 -14.62 -13.17 -2.70
C PRO A 55 -14.89 -11.62 -2.68
N ALA A 56 -15.88 -11.13 -3.46
CA ALA A 56 -15.81 -9.89 -4.30
C ALA A 56 -16.53 -8.54 -3.91
N SER A 57 -15.92 -7.37 -4.27
CA SER A 57 -16.50 -6.04 -4.71
C SER A 57 -17.15 -5.04 -3.70
N SER A 58 -17.25 -3.69 -3.87
CA SER A 58 -16.58 -2.63 -4.71
C SER A 58 -16.69 -1.21 -4.02
N GLY A 59 -15.90 -0.12 -4.19
CA GLY A 59 -14.59 0.23 -4.82
C GLY A 59 -14.30 1.78 -4.86
N GLY A 60 -13.04 2.27 -5.02
CA GLY A 60 -12.63 3.68 -5.35
C GLY A 60 -12.16 4.63 -4.19
N PHE A 61 -11.45 5.78 -4.39
CA PHE A 61 -10.81 6.48 -5.55
C PHE A 61 -9.75 7.56 -5.07
N VAL A 62 -9.05 8.37 -5.93
CA VAL A 62 -7.81 9.20 -5.60
C VAL A 62 -7.78 10.68 -6.09
N PRO A 63 -7.38 11.72 -5.27
CA PRO A 63 -7.31 13.21 -5.45
C PRO A 63 -7.92 13.98 -6.64
N GLY A 64 -8.52 15.15 -6.33
CA GLY A 64 -9.82 15.56 -6.93
C GLY A 64 -10.98 14.66 -6.44
N LYS A 65 -10.62 13.72 -5.57
CA LYS A 65 -11.23 12.45 -5.19
C LYS A 65 -10.44 11.90 -3.97
N GLY A 66 -9.95 12.78 -3.08
CA GLY A 66 -9.31 12.36 -1.82
C GLY A 66 -8.42 13.40 -1.12
N ARG A 67 -7.86 13.01 0.05
CA ARG A 67 -7.59 13.88 1.21
C ARG A 67 -6.58 13.26 2.22
N PRO A 68 -5.90 14.08 3.05
CA PRO A 68 -5.14 13.60 4.20
C PRO A 68 -6.04 12.94 5.26
N PRO A 69 -5.50 12.01 6.07
CA PRO A 69 -6.28 11.22 7.03
C PRO A 69 -6.53 11.98 8.33
N SER A 70 -7.62 11.63 9.03
CA SER A 70 -8.05 12.30 10.28
C SER A 70 -7.10 12.11 11.47
N ASN A 71 -6.19 11.14 11.40
CA ASN A 71 -5.25 10.77 12.45
C ASN A 71 -4.04 10.03 11.85
N LEU A 72 -2.91 10.00 12.56
CA LEU A 72 -1.66 9.38 12.08
C LEU A 72 -1.44 7.93 12.54
N ASN A 73 -2.47 7.26 13.10
CA ASN A 73 -2.29 5.93 13.68
C ASN A 73 -1.86 4.92 12.60
N PRO A 74 -0.71 4.25 12.75
CA PRO A 74 -0.19 3.37 11.72
C PRO A 74 -1.05 2.11 11.56
N LYS A 75 -0.97 1.50 10.38
CA LYS A 75 -1.76 0.32 10.01
C LYS A 75 -0.90 -0.72 9.32
N ILE A 76 -1.18 -1.98 9.61
CA ILE A 76 -0.48 -3.15 9.06
C ILE A 76 -1.34 -3.76 7.96
N PHE A 77 -0.80 -3.86 6.75
CA PHE A 77 -1.45 -4.50 5.61
C PHE A 77 -0.66 -5.74 5.17
N MET A 78 -1.36 -6.82 4.85
CA MET A 78 -0.78 -8.05 4.31
C MET A 78 -0.97 -8.09 2.79
N VAL A 79 0.08 -8.44 2.05
CA VAL A 79 0.00 -8.59 0.59
C VAL A 79 -0.74 -9.89 0.26
N THR A 80 -1.79 -9.77 -0.56
CA THR A 80 -2.66 -10.87 -1.01
C THR A 80 -3.04 -10.76 -2.50
N ASN A 81 -2.62 -9.69 -3.16
CA ASN A 81 -2.87 -9.39 -4.57
C ASN A 81 -1.67 -8.64 -5.18
N HIS A 82 -1.68 -8.46 -6.49
CA HIS A 82 -0.64 -7.79 -7.28
C HIS A 82 -1.26 -6.67 -8.13
N CYS A 83 -0.64 -5.49 -8.16
CA CYS A 83 -1.06 -4.36 -8.99
C CYS A 83 -0.26 -4.36 -10.31
N PRO A 84 -0.84 -4.73 -11.47
CA PRO A 84 -0.10 -4.87 -12.72
C PRO A 84 0.19 -3.54 -13.41
N ILE A 85 1.44 -3.38 -13.89
CA ILE A 85 1.94 -2.21 -14.62
C ILE A 85 1.05 -1.84 -15.82
N GLN A 86 0.57 -2.85 -16.56
CA GLN A 86 -0.05 -2.68 -17.88
C GLN A 86 -1.31 -1.80 -17.89
N GLU A 87 -2.01 -1.70 -16.74
CA GLU A 87 -3.20 -0.87 -16.57
C GLU A 87 -3.00 0.21 -15.48
N ASN A 88 -2.03 0.03 -14.58
CA ASN A 88 -1.80 0.89 -13.41
C ASN A 88 -0.47 1.67 -13.50
N PHE A 89 0.01 1.96 -14.71
CA PHE A 89 1.34 2.54 -14.98
C PHE A 89 1.67 3.79 -14.15
N GLU A 90 0.70 4.68 -13.92
CA GLU A 90 0.87 5.88 -13.10
C GLU A 90 1.39 5.57 -11.69
N TRP A 91 0.83 4.53 -11.06
CA TRP A 91 0.99 4.20 -9.64
C TRP A 91 1.90 3.00 -9.41
N CYS A 92 1.69 1.92 -10.15
CA CYS A 92 2.39 0.64 -10.00
C CYS A 92 3.45 0.42 -11.10
N GLY A 93 3.74 1.44 -11.93
CA GLY A 93 4.73 1.40 -13.02
C GLY A 93 6.20 1.40 -12.59
N GLN A 94 6.55 0.95 -11.39
CA GLN A 94 7.95 0.79 -10.99
C GLN A 94 8.63 -0.29 -11.86
N SER A 95 9.70 0.08 -12.57
CA SER A 95 10.52 -0.86 -13.37
C SER A 95 11.48 -1.71 -12.52
N GLY A 96 11.51 -1.52 -11.19
CA GLY A 96 12.40 -2.22 -10.28
C GLY A 96 11.88 -2.24 -8.84
N LYS A 97 12.39 -3.19 -8.05
CA LYS A 97 12.03 -3.36 -6.63
C LYS A 97 12.49 -2.18 -5.76
N PRO A 98 11.91 -1.95 -4.56
CA PRO A 98 12.39 -0.93 -3.63
C PRO A 98 13.89 -1.07 -3.33
N GLY A 99 14.60 0.05 -3.26
CA GLY A 99 16.06 0.12 -3.19
C GLY A 99 16.79 0.02 -4.54
N SER A 100 16.10 -0.04 -5.68
CA SER A 100 16.70 -0.01 -7.03
C SER A 100 16.65 1.37 -7.72
N ASN A 101 16.18 2.40 -7.02
CA ASN A 101 16.01 3.77 -7.52
C ASN A 101 15.11 3.88 -8.78
N GLN A 102 14.10 3.01 -8.89
CA GLN A 102 13.10 3.01 -9.96
C GLN A 102 11.71 3.39 -9.38
N PRO A 103 11.36 4.68 -9.29
CA PRO A 103 10.07 5.12 -8.76
C PRO A 103 8.94 5.00 -9.80
N ASN A 104 7.70 5.11 -9.33
CA ASN A 104 6.56 5.43 -10.21
C ASN A 104 6.59 6.90 -10.67
N THR A 105 5.60 7.28 -11.49
CA THR A 105 5.49 8.64 -12.05
C THR A 105 5.50 9.75 -10.99
N HIS A 106 5.00 9.45 -9.79
CA HIS A 106 4.92 10.36 -8.63
C HIS A 106 6.19 10.40 -7.76
N GLY A 107 7.18 9.55 -7.99
CA GLY A 107 8.46 9.55 -7.26
C GLY A 107 8.58 8.53 -6.10
N TYR A 108 7.62 7.61 -5.96
CA TYR A 108 7.64 6.59 -4.91
C TYR A 108 8.23 5.26 -5.40
N GLU A 109 9.20 4.70 -4.66
CA GLU A 109 9.81 3.38 -4.97
C GLU A 109 8.88 2.18 -4.75
N VAL A 110 7.68 2.40 -4.21
CA VAL A 110 6.64 1.39 -4.05
C VAL A 110 5.25 2.03 -4.06
N HIS A 111 4.25 1.23 -4.43
CA HIS A 111 2.85 1.57 -4.31
C HIS A 111 2.11 0.46 -3.55
N PHE A 112 1.17 0.85 -2.69
CA PHE A 112 0.27 -0.10 -2.01
C PHE A 112 -1.18 0.24 -2.36
N ASP A 113 -1.77 -0.59 -3.20
CA ASP A 113 -3.19 -0.49 -3.53
C ASP A 113 -4.02 -1.19 -2.45
N LEU A 114 -4.94 -0.46 -1.82
CA LEU A 114 -5.58 -0.87 -0.56
C LEU A 114 -7.04 -1.28 -0.78
N GLN A 115 -7.28 -2.60 -0.76
CA GLN A 115 -8.61 -3.20 -0.85
C GLN A 115 -9.57 -2.56 0.18
N ASN A 116 -10.67 -1.98 -0.33
CA ASN A 116 -11.62 -1.13 0.39
C ASN A 116 -13.09 -1.63 0.32
N ASN A 117 -13.35 -2.89 -0.05
CA ASN A 117 -14.68 -3.49 -0.31
C ASN A 117 -15.79 -3.26 0.74
N ARG A 118 -15.44 -3.16 2.03
CA ARG A 118 -16.36 -2.86 3.15
C ARG A 118 -16.19 -1.43 3.68
N GLY A 119 -15.60 -0.55 2.90
CA GLY A 119 -15.19 0.80 3.29
C GLY A 119 -14.06 0.82 4.32
N GLN A 120 -13.32 -0.29 4.54
CA GLN A 120 -12.36 -0.40 5.64
C GLN A 120 -11.22 0.62 5.62
N VAL A 121 -10.87 1.17 4.45
CA VAL A 121 -9.85 2.23 4.31
C VAL A 121 -10.53 3.60 4.39
N SER A 122 -11.51 3.82 3.52
CA SER A 122 -12.27 5.07 3.38
C SER A 122 -13.05 5.45 4.65
N ASN A 123 -14.06 4.66 5.02
CA ASN A 123 -14.88 4.87 6.22
C ASN A 123 -14.17 4.38 7.49
N GLY A 124 -13.47 3.25 7.42
CA GLY A 124 -12.87 2.58 8.58
C GLY A 124 -11.61 3.24 9.13
N LEU A 125 -10.89 4.03 8.32
CA LEU A 125 -9.71 4.79 8.76
C LEU A 125 -9.81 6.30 8.49
N GLY A 126 -10.78 6.76 7.69
CA GLY A 126 -10.77 8.11 7.13
C GLY A 126 -9.60 8.33 6.16
N TRP A 127 -9.06 7.25 5.56
CA TRP A 127 -7.91 7.32 4.67
C TRP A 127 -8.37 7.54 3.24
N ASP A 128 -7.94 8.65 2.66
CA ASP A 128 -8.32 9.03 1.31
C ASP A 128 -7.09 9.22 0.40
N ASN A 129 -6.30 8.13 0.34
CA ASN A 129 -5.02 7.96 -0.38
C ASN A 129 -3.87 8.80 0.19
N PRO A 130 -3.56 8.61 1.48
CA PRO A 130 -2.45 9.30 2.11
C PRO A 130 -1.11 8.94 1.47
N GLU A 131 -0.21 9.92 1.47
CA GLU A 131 1.23 9.67 1.44
C GLU A 131 1.63 8.98 2.76
N CYS A 132 2.33 7.85 2.65
CA CYS A 132 2.79 7.05 3.78
C CYS A 132 4.31 6.92 3.75
N THR A 133 4.96 6.85 4.92
CA THR A 133 6.21 6.10 5.06
C THR A 133 5.91 4.63 5.28
N TRP A 134 6.80 3.73 4.86
CA TRP A 134 6.56 2.29 4.94
C TRP A 134 7.75 1.49 5.49
N GLU A 135 7.45 0.36 6.13
CA GLU A 135 8.45 -0.63 6.55
C GLU A 135 7.88 -2.06 6.54
N ARG A 136 8.74 -3.09 6.42
CA ARG A 136 8.32 -4.50 6.51
C ARG A 136 8.23 -4.94 7.96
N VAL A 137 7.13 -5.61 8.32
CA VAL A 137 6.87 -6.14 9.66
C VAL A 137 6.36 -7.58 9.59
N ALA A 138 6.47 -8.33 10.69
CA ALA A 138 5.88 -9.67 10.79
C ALA A 138 4.34 -9.59 10.79
N CYS A 139 3.67 -10.48 10.07
CA CYS A 139 2.20 -10.56 10.10
C CYS A 139 1.67 -10.84 11.53
N PRO A 140 0.74 -10.02 12.06
CA PRO A 140 -0.06 -10.35 13.23
C PRO A 140 -0.69 -11.75 13.14
N SER A 141 -0.82 -12.44 14.27
CA SER A 141 -1.25 -13.85 14.33
C SER A 141 -2.52 -14.15 13.53
N TYR A 142 -3.52 -13.26 13.55
CA TYR A 142 -4.76 -13.43 12.79
C TYR A 142 -4.55 -13.36 11.26
N LEU A 143 -3.70 -12.45 10.77
CA LEU A 143 -3.33 -12.37 9.35
C LEU A 143 -2.49 -13.59 8.94
N ASN A 144 -1.55 -14.00 9.79
CA ASN A 144 -0.75 -15.21 9.61
C ASN A 144 -1.62 -16.49 9.53
N ASN A 145 -2.71 -16.57 10.30
CA ASN A 145 -3.65 -17.69 10.25
C ASN A 145 -4.70 -17.58 9.12
N TYR A 146 -4.94 -16.38 8.59
CA TYR A 146 -5.70 -16.18 7.36
C TYR A 146 -4.89 -16.58 6.12
N TYR A 147 -3.62 -16.22 6.04
CA TYR A 147 -2.75 -16.55 4.90
C TYR A 147 -2.59 -18.07 4.67
N LYS A 148 -2.64 -18.87 5.74
CA LYS A 148 -2.68 -20.35 5.67
C LYS A 148 -3.91 -20.96 4.98
N GLN A 149 -4.90 -20.13 4.63
CA GLN A 149 -6.10 -20.52 3.87
C GLN A 149 -6.03 -20.05 2.41
N CYS A 150 -5.02 -19.26 2.06
CA CYS A 150 -4.73 -18.85 0.70
C CYS A 150 -3.93 -19.93 -0.03
N GLU A 151 -4.00 -19.92 -1.36
CA GLU A 151 -3.42 -20.97 -2.22
C GLU A 151 -1.87 -20.92 -2.26
N CYS A 152 -1.29 -19.78 -1.91
CA CYS A 152 0.15 -19.50 -1.94
C CYS A 152 0.85 -19.53 -0.56
N SER A 153 0.38 -20.36 0.38
CA SER A 153 0.85 -20.39 1.80
C SER A 153 2.20 -21.08 2.04
#